data_AF-A0AAV2KMR8-F1
#
_entry.id   AF-A0AAV2KMR8-F1
#
_cell.length_a   1.000
_cell.length_b   1.000
_cell.length_c   1.000
_cell.angle_alpha   90.00
_cell.angle_beta   90.00
_cell.angle_gamma   90.00
#
_symmetry.space_group_name_H-M   'P 1'
#
loop_
_entity.id
_entity.type
_entity.pdbx_description
1 polymer ?
#
loop_
_entity_poly.entity_id
_entity_poly.type
_entity_poly.pdbx_seq_one_letter_code
_entity_poly.pdbx_strand_id
1 'polypeptide(L)'
;MERRVETDGGCSVCRSMERRVETDGGCSVCRLMERRVETDGGCSVCGSMERRVETDGGCSVCRSMERRVETDGGCSVCGSMERRVETDGGCSVCMSMERRVETDGGCSVCRSMERRVETDC
;
A
#
# COMPACT_ATOMS: atom_id res chain seq x y z
N MET A 1 17.84 17.94 -4.81
CA MET A 1 17.63 17.63 -3.39
C MET A 1 16.74 16.41 -3.30
N GLU A 2 17.19 15.36 -2.63
CA GLU A 2 16.42 14.13 -2.43
C GLU A 2 15.69 14.25 -1.10
N ARG A 3 14.35 14.29 -1.11
CA ARG A 3 13.56 14.36 0.13
C ARG A 3 13.11 12.95 0.52
N ARG A 4 13.62 12.50 1.66
CA ARG A 4 13.32 11.21 2.30
C ARG A 4 12.83 11.43 3.72
N VAL A 5 11.98 10.52 4.18
CA VAL A 5 11.58 10.43 5.59
C VAL A 5 11.72 9.01 6.05
N GLU A 6 12.33 8.88 7.21
CA GLU A 6 12.52 7.63 7.92
C GLU A 6 11.95 7.87 9.32
N THR A 7 11.06 6.99 9.77
CA THR A 7 10.48 7.04 11.12
C THR A 7 10.40 5.65 11.73
N ASP A 8 10.58 5.60 13.03
CA ASP A 8 10.48 4.40 13.86
C ASP A 8 9.40 4.65 14.93
N GLY A 9 8.55 3.65 15.21
CA GLY A 9 7.82 3.53 16.47
C GLY A 9 6.93 4.72 16.86
N GLY A 10 5.62 4.65 16.60
CA GLY A 10 4.66 5.62 17.17
C GLY A 10 4.78 7.05 16.60
N CYS A 11 5.39 7.20 15.43
CA CYS A 11 5.48 8.48 14.74
C CYS A 11 4.25 8.77 13.86
N SER A 12 3.93 10.05 13.71
CA SER A 12 2.91 10.53 12.76
C SER A 12 3.52 11.46 11.72
N VAL A 13 3.42 11.11 10.44
CA VAL A 13 3.99 11.89 9.33
C VAL A 13 2.90 12.41 8.41
N CYS A 14 2.68 13.73 8.42
CA CYS A 14 1.78 14.42 7.48
C CYS A 14 2.59 15.32 6.53
N ARG A 15 2.69 14.97 5.24
CA ARG A 15 3.49 15.73 4.25
C ARG A 15 2.96 15.66 2.82
N SER A 16 3.15 16.73 2.04
CA SER A 16 2.54 16.84 0.71
C SER A 16 3.35 16.31 -0.47
N MET A 17 4.68 16.19 -0.39
CA MET A 17 5.52 15.81 -1.55
C MET A 17 6.84 15.19 -1.12
N GLU A 18 7.04 13.89 -1.29
CA GLU A 18 8.31 13.22 -0.95
C GLU A 18 8.72 12.23 -2.02
N ARG A 19 10.01 11.88 -2.06
CA ARG A 19 10.47 10.89 -3.06
C ARG A 19 10.38 9.49 -2.52
N ARG A 20 10.72 9.30 -1.24
CA ARG A 20 10.58 8.02 -0.54
C ARG A 20 10.26 8.25 0.92
N VAL A 21 9.40 7.40 1.44
CA VAL A 21 9.22 7.21 2.88
C VAL A 21 9.44 5.76 3.26
N GLU A 22 10.06 5.60 4.42
CA GLU A 22 10.27 4.35 5.11
C GLU A 22 9.76 4.50 6.56
N THR A 23 8.86 3.61 7.00
CA THR A 23 8.37 3.64 8.38
C THR A 23 8.33 2.26 9.01
N ASP A 24 8.69 2.17 10.28
CA ASP A 24 8.61 0.95 11.08
C ASP A 24 7.63 1.12 12.25
N GLY A 25 6.85 0.09 12.56
CA GLY A 25 6.24 -0.09 13.88
C GLY A 25 5.24 0.98 14.32
N GLY A 26 3.94 0.76 14.12
CA GLY A 26 2.89 1.61 14.71
C GLY A 26 2.93 3.08 14.28
N CYS A 27 3.48 3.37 13.09
CA CYS A 27 3.49 4.72 12.53
C CYS A 27 2.19 5.01 11.76
N SER A 28 1.79 6.29 11.74
CA SER A 28 0.69 6.79 10.92
C SER A 28 1.20 7.78 9.88
N VAL A 29 0.88 7.53 8.61
CA VAL A 29 1.41 8.28 7.48
C VAL A 29 0.25 8.85 6.66
N CYS A 30 0.23 10.16 6.45
CA CYS A 30 -0.75 10.83 5.59
C CYS A 30 -0.02 11.69 4.53
N ARG A 31 -0.08 11.32 3.24
CA ARG A 31 0.64 12.05 2.17
C ARG A 31 -0.12 12.23 0.86
N LEU A 32 0.35 13.18 0.04
CA LEU A 32 -0.37 13.63 -1.15
C LEU A 32 0.33 13.32 -2.48
N MET A 33 1.64 13.11 -2.50
CA MET A 33 2.42 12.76 -3.69
C MET A 33 3.74 12.10 -3.31
N GLU A 34 3.95 10.84 -3.71
CA GLU A 34 5.22 10.14 -3.51
C GLU A 34 5.64 9.17 -4.61
N ARG A 35 6.94 8.90 -4.68
CA ARG A 35 7.48 7.92 -5.62
C ARG A 35 7.51 6.49 -5.06
N ARG A 36 7.74 6.33 -3.76
CA ARG A 36 7.76 5.03 -3.08
C ARG A 36 7.45 5.19 -1.59
N VAL A 37 6.61 4.32 -1.06
CA VAL A 37 6.42 4.15 0.38
C VAL A 37 6.71 2.71 0.76
N GLU A 38 7.42 2.53 1.86
CA GLU A 38 7.80 1.25 2.43
C GLU A 38 7.43 1.29 3.91
N THR A 39 6.59 0.36 4.37
CA THR A 39 6.16 0.32 5.77
C THR A 39 6.18 -1.09 6.35
N ASP A 40 6.62 -1.21 7.59
CA ASP A 40 6.62 -2.46 8.36
C ASP A 40 5.77 -2.34 9.63
N GLY A 41 5.15 -3.44 10.05
CA GLY A 41 4.70 -3.63 11.44
C GLY A 41 3.58 -2.69 11.92
N GLY A 42 2.33 -2.98 11.57
CA GLY A 42 1.16 -2.29 12.12
C GLY A 42 1.09 -0.79 11.80
N CYS A 43 1.72 -0.35 10.71
CA CYS A 43 1.63 1.02 10.24
C CYS A 43 0.29 1.28 9.52
N SER A 44 -0.17 2.53 9.58
CA SER A 44 -1.34 3.00 8.82
C SER A 44 -0.91 4.06 7.81
N VAL A 45 -1.15 3.82 6.52
CA VAL A 45 -0.81 4.75 5.45
C VAL A 45 -2.05 5.21 4.70
N CYS A 46 -2.28 6.51 4.71
CA CYS A 46 -3.28 7.18 3.89
C CYS A 46 -2.58 8.08 2.87
N GLY A 47 -2.93 7.95 1.59
CA GLY A 47 -2.26 8.78 0.60
C GLY A 47 -2.89 8.91 -0.77
N SER A 48 -2.24 9.70 -1.61
CA SER A 48 -2.67 9.94 -2.98
C SER A 48 -1.45 10.08 -3.91
N MET A 49 -1.64 9.72 -5.18
CA MET A 49 -0.65 9.88 -6.25
C MET A 49 0.71 9.24 -5.94
N GLU A 50 0.71 7.92 -5.77
CA GLU A 50 1.89 7.14 -5.42
C GLU A 50 2.33 6.23 -6.58
N ARG A 51 3.65 6.06 -6.78
CA ARG A 51 4.16 5.17 -7.84
C ARG A 51 4.36 3.73 -7.38
N ARG A 52 4.70 3.51 -6.12
CA ARG A 52 4.89 2.18 -5.55
C ARG A 52 4.65 2.21 -4.05
N VAL A 53 3.98 1.19 -3.56
CA VAL A 53 3.77 0.91 -2.15
C VAL A 53 4.24 -0.50 -1.85
N GLU A 54 4.94 -0.66 -0.74
CA GLU A 54 5.42 -1.92 -0.21
C GLU A 54 5.10 -1.94 1.28
N THR A 55 4.30 -2.90 1.74
CA THR A 55 3.91 -3.00 3.15
C THR A 55 3.97 -4.41 3.70
N ASP A 56 4.45 -4.57 4.94
CA ASP A 56 4.56 -5.85 5.63
C ASP A 56 3.86 -5.81 7.01
N GLY A 57 3.54 -6.98 7.57
CA GLY A 57 3.25 -7.14 8.99
C GLY A 57 2.00 -6.40 9.50
N GLY A 58 0.83 -6.65 8.91
CA GLY A 58 -0.45 -6.13 9.42
C GLY A 58 -0.66 -4.62 9.23
N CYS A 59 -0.02 -4.02 8.22
CA CYS A 59 -0.24 -2.62 7.87
C CYS A 59 -1.62 -2.39 7.24
N SER A 60 -2.13 -1.16 7.38
CA SER A 60 -3.37 -0.70 6.73
C SER A 60 -3.06 0.41 5.73
N VAL A 61 -3.49 0.26 4.48
CA VAL A 61 -3.25 1.19 3.37
C VAL A 61 -4.58 1.70 2.84
N CYS A 62 -4.76 3.02 2.78
CA CYS A 62 -5.92 3.68 2.17
C CYS A 62 -5.47 4.72 1.15
N ARG A 63 -5.60 4.44 -0.15
CA ARG A 63 -4.93 5.25 -1.18
C ARG A 63 -5.73 5.52 -2.44
N SER A 64 -5.31 6.54 -3.18
CA SER A 64 -5.90 6.92 -4.46
C SER A 64 -4.81 7.18 -5.51
N MET A 65 -4.99 6.58 -6.70
CA MET A 65 -4.09 6.66 -7.85
C MET A 65 -2.70 6.09 -7.61
N GLU A 66 -2.55 4.78 -7.88
CA GLU A 66 -1.28 4.08 -7.77
C GLU A 66 -0.85 3.31 -9.02
N ARG A 67 0.46 3.11 -9.17
CA ARG A 67 0.99 2.24 -10.23
C ARG A 67 1.28 0.81 -9.78
N ARG A 68 1.62 0.59 -8.51
CA ARG A 68 1.88 -0.75 -7.97
C ARG A 68 1.74 -0.75 -6.44
N VAL A 69 0.99 -1.71 -5.92
CA VAL A 69 0.94 -2.06 -4.51
C VAL A 69 1.49 -3.47 -4.33
N GLU A 70 2.30 -3.67 -3.30
CA GLU A 70 2.91 -4.94 -2.90
C GLU A 70 2.71 -5.09 -1.39
N THR A 71 2.01 -6.13 -0.93
CA THR A 71 1.73 -6.31 0.50
C THR A 71 1.90 -7.75 0.97
N ASP A 72 2.40 -7.93 2.18
CA ASP A 72 2.59 -9.24 2.83
C ASP A 72 1.98 -9.27 4.24
N GLY A 73 1.81 -10.45 4.82
CA GLY A 73 1.63 -10.60 6.27
C GLY A 73 0.35 -10.00 6.85
N GLY A 74 -0.81 -10.25 6.26
CA GLY A 74 -2.10 -9.83 6.80
C GLY A 74 -2.40 -8.33 6.68
N CYS A 75 -1.78 -7.64 5.72
CA CYS A 75 -2.08 -6.24 5.43
C CYS A 75 -3.50 -6.05 4.86
N SER A 76 -4.03 -4.84 5.03
CA SER A 76 -5.31 -4.41 4.46
C SER A 76 -5.09 -3.24 3.51
N VAL A 77 -5.49 -3.38 2.24
CA VAL A 77 -5.39 -2.35 1.20
C VAL A 77 -6.78 -1.91 0.77
N CYS A 78 -7.03 -0.60 0.81
CA CYS A 78 -8.24 0.02 0.28
C CYS A 78 -7.84 1.12 -0.70
N GLY A 79 -8.40 1.14 -1.90
CA GLY A 79 -8.04 2.19 -2.83
C GLY A 79 -8.80 2.31 -4.13
N SER A 80 -8.33 3.23 -4.96
CA SER A 80 -8.93 3.59 -6.23
C SER A 80 -7.86 3.83 -7.30
N MET A 81 -8.08 3.33 -8.51
CA MET A 81 -7.22 3.50 -9.69
C MET A 81 -5.79 2.97 -9.51
N GLU A 82 -5.64 1.64 -9.48
CA GLU A 82 -4.32 1.00 -9.41
C GLU A 82 -3.98 0.20 -10.67
N ARG A 83 -2.70 0.19 -11.05
CA ARG A 83 -2.27 -0.54 -12.25
C ARG A 83 -1.93 -2.01 -11.97
N ARG A 84 -1.41 -2.32 -10.79
CA ARG A 84 -1.07 -3.67 -10.34
C ARG A 84 -1.15 -3.73 -8.81
N VAL A 85 -1.75 -4.79 -8.29
CA VAL A 85 -1.72 -5.15 -6.87
C VAL A 85 -1.12 -6.55 -6.77
N GLU A 86 -0.23 -6.76 -5.82
CA GLU A 86 0.46 -8.02 -5.53
C GLU A 86 0.38 -8.25 -4.02
N THR A 87 -0.28 -9.33 -3.57
CA THR A 87 -0.50 -9.58 -2.15
C THR A 87 -0.23 -11.02 -1.74
N ASP A 88 0.35 -11.23 -0.56
CA ASP A 88 0.64 -12.55 0.03
C ASP A 88 0.14 -12.63 1.49
N GLY A 89 0.16 -13.82 2.10
CA GLY A 89 0.07 -13.97 3.54
C GLY A 89 -1.26 -13.54 4.18
N GLY A 90 -2.39 -13.79 3.52
CA GLY A 90 -3.72 -13.50 4.08
C GLY A 90 -4.12 -12.03 4.08
N CYS A 91 -3.58 -11.23 3.15
CA CYS A 91 -3.98 -9.83 2.97
C CYS A 91 -5.43 -9.67 2.49
N SER A 92 -6.01 -8.49 2.74
CA SER A 92 -7.33 -8.09 2.26
C SER A 92 -7.25 -6.86 1.36
N VAL A 93 -7.79 -6.93 0.15
CA VAL A 93 -7.76 -5.84 -0.85
C VAL A 93 -9.18 -5.41 -1.21
N CYS A 94 -9.47 -4.11 -1.12
CA CYS A 94 -10.75 -3.50 -1.48
C CYS A 94 -10.57 -2.34 -2.47
N MET A 95 -11.03 -2.49 -3.71
CA MET A 95 -10.55 -1.66 -4.82
C MET A 95 -11.62 -1.28 -5.84
N SER A 96 -11.63 -0.02 -6.29
CA SER A 96 -12.64 0.44 -7.25
C SER A 96 -12.27 0.24 -8.72
N MET A 97 -10.98 0.35 -9.08
CA MET A 97 -10.49 0.22 -10.46
C MET A 97 -9.07 -0.32 -10.48
N GLU A 98 -8.87 -1.47 -11.13
CA GLU A 98 -7.54 -2.03 -11.32
C GLU A 98 -7.28 -2.73 -12.65
N ARG A 99 -6.01 -2.77 -13.07
CA ARG A 99 -5.62 -3.47 -14.30
C ARG A 99 -5.17 -4.91 -14.07
N ARG A 100 -4.55 -5.23 -12.93
CA ARG A 100 -4.04 -6.57 -12.58
C ARG A 100 -4.01 -6.73 -11.06
N VAL A 101 -4.45 -7.89 -10.58
CA VAL A 101 -4.27 -8.34 -9.19
C VAL A 101 -3.58 -9.69 -9.22
N GLU A 102 -2.58 -9.85 -8.37
CA GLU A 102 -1.85 -11.10 -8.14
C GLU A 102 -1.92 -11.39 -6.63
N THR A 103 -2.44 -12.55 -6.26
CA THR A 103 -2.66 -12.89 -4.84
C THR A 103 -2.19 -14.31 -4.54
N ASP A 104 -1.50 -14.50 -3.41
CA ASP A 104 -1.12 -15.81 -2.86
C ASP A 104 -1.57 -15.93 -1.38
N GLY A 105 -1.41 -17.11 -0.77
CA GLY A 105 -1.48 -17.25 0.69
C GLY A 105 -2.84 -16.96 1.35
N GLY A 106 -3.96 -17.19 0.65
CA GLY A 106 -5.31 -17.02 1.22
C GLY A 106 -5.81 -15.58 1.30
N CYS A 107 -5.31 -14.69 0.44
CA CYS A 107 -5.77 -13.31 0.35
C CYS A 107 -7.24 -13.18 -0.09
N SER A 108 -7.90 -12.11 0.34
CA SER A 108 -9.29 -11.77 -0.02
C SER A 108 -9.34 -10.49 -0.86
N VAL A 109 -10.03 -10.51 -2.00
CA VAL A 109 -10.13 -9.35 -2.92
C VAL A 109 -11.59 -8.98 -3.20
N CYS A 110 -11.98 -7.77 -2.85
CA CYS A 110 -13.27 -7.14 -3.16
C CYS A 110 -13.08 -5.98 -4.13
N ARG A 111 -13.78 -5.97 -5.28
CA ARG A 111 -13.60 -4.88 -6.26
C ARG A 111 -14.75 -4.65 -7.22
N SER A 112 -14.76 -3.45 -7.79
CA SER A 112 -15.84 -2.96 -8.66
C SER A 112 -15.48 -2.96 -10.15
N MET A 113 -14.19 -2.87 -10.53
CA MET A 113 -13.74 -2.93 -11.94
C MET A 113 -12.32 -3.48 -12.07
N GLU A 114 -12.15 -4.41 -13.00
CA GLU A 114 -10.89 -5.12 -13.21
C GLU A 114 -10.60 -5.46 -14.66
N ARG A 115 -9.36 -5.82 -14.97
CA ARG A 115 -9.03 -6.46 -16.25
C ARG A 115 -8.39 -7.84 -16.16
N ARG A 116 -7.75 -8.21 -15.04
CA ARG A 116 -7.05 -9.49 -14.85
C ARG A 116 -6.85 -9.78 -13.36
N VAL A 117 -7.06 -11.04 -12.97
CA VAL A 117 -6.62 -11.60 -11.68
C VAL A 117 -5.91 -12.91 -11.89
N GLU A 118 -4.82 -13.06 -11.15
CA GLU A 118 -4.03 -14.27 -11.02
C GLU A 118 -3.99 -14.58 -9.52
N THR A 119 -4.47 -15.76 -9.14
CA THR A 119 -4.47 -16.21 -7.75
C THR A 119 -3.70 -17.53 -7.73
N ASP A 120 -2.56 -17.52 -7.08
CA ASP A 120 -1.78 -18.71 -6.78
C ASP A 120 -2.24 -19.24 -5.41
N CYS A 121 -2.42 -20.56 -5.32
CA CYS A 121 -3.07 -21.24 -4.19
C CYS A 121 -2.09 -22.15 -3.46
#